data_AF-A0A0A1MRZ3-F1
#
_entry.id   AF-A0A0A1MRZ3-F1
#
_cell.length_a   1.000
_cell.length_b   1.000
_cell.length_c   1.000
_cell.angle_alpha   90.00
_cell.angle_beta   90.00
_cell.angle_gamma   90.00
#
_symmetry.space_group_name_H-M   'P 1'
#
loop_
_entity.id
_entity.type
_entity.pdbx_description
1 polymer ?
#
loop_
_entity_poly.entity_id
_entity_poly.type
_entity_poly.pdbx_seq_one_letter_code
_entity_poly.pdbx_strand_id
1 'polypeptide(L)'
;MFRCAWCMKKIGENQPLTALNVKFAEGVDFKDKEGEIIQVYLSSRGTSVPMVVPTADSEAKKHGQDGLFTVCDDKCGQKMKNALSKEIDTFQNIDI
;
A
#
# COMPACT_ATOMS: atom_id res chain seq x y z
N MET A 1 -8.63 -0.74 -13.09
CA MET A 1 -7.68 0.36 -13.35
C MET A 1 -7.16 0.91 -12.02
N PHE A 2 -5.85 0.82 -11.77
CA PHE A 2 -5.24 1.29 -10.52
C PHE A 2 -4.92 2.79 -10.54
N ARG A 3 -4.73 3.37 -9.36
CA ARG A 3 -4.18 4.72 -9.19
C ARG A 3 -2.88 4.61 -8.41
N CYS A 4 -1.90 5.40 -8.83
CA CYS A 4 -0.64 5.53 -8.09
C CYS A 4 -0.93 6.09 -6.70
N ALA A 5 -0.59 5.35 -5.65
CA ALA A 5 -0.81 5.74 -4.26
C ALA A 5 -0.05 7.02 -3.89
N TRP A 6 1.04 7.32 -4.59
CA TRP A 6 1.79 8.56 -4.40
C TRP A 6 1.16 9.73 -5.17
N CYS A 7 1.21 9.71 -6.50
CA CYS A 7 0.85 10.88 -7.32
C CYS A 7 -0.64 10.96 -7.71
N MET A 8 -1.46 9.96 -7.33
CA MET A 8 -2.90 9.85 -7.60
C MET A 8 -3.31 9.81 -9.08
N LYS A 9 -2.33 9.79 -9.99
CA LYS A 9 -2.54 9.58 -11.42
C LYS A 9 -3.03 8.15 -11.67
N LYS A 10 -3.87 7.99 -12.68
CA LYS A 10 -4.31 6.68 -13.17
C LYS A 10 -3.10 5.94 -13.74
N ILE A 11 -2.97 4.66 -13.41
CA ILE A 11 -2.02 3.74 -14.04
C ILE A 11 -2.80 3.03 -15.15
N GLY A 12 -2.36 3.22 -16.40
CA GLY A 12 -2.98 2.58 -17.56
C GLY A 12 -2.80 1.06 -17.53
N GLU A 13 -3.70 0.32 -18.19
CA GLU A 13 -3.70 -1.15 -18.17
C GLU A 13 -2.42 -1.77 -18.78
N ASN A 14 -1.76 -1.03 -19.67
CA ASN A 14 -0.50 -1.45 -20.31
C ASN A 14 0.73 -0.75 -19.73
N GLN A 15 0.61 -0.08 -18.58
CA GLN A 15 1.74 0.57 -17.91
C GLN A 15 2.30 -0.33 -16.81
N PRO A 16 3.63 -0.38 -16.63
CA PRO A 16 4.22 -1.11 -15.52
C PRO A 16 3.69 -0.54 -14.20
N LEU A 17 3.43 -1.45 -13.27
CA LEU A 17 2.95 -1.15 -11.94
C LEU A 17 3.90 -1.81 -10.95
N THR A 18 4.36 -1.04 -9.98
CA THR A 18 5.18 -1.54 -8.87
C THR A 18 4.31 -1.57 -7.63
N ALA A 19 4.33 -2.70 -6.90
CA ALA A 19 3.64 -2.85 -5.63
C ALA A 19 4.63 -2.64 -4.48
N LEU A 20 4.25 -1.82 -3.51
CA LEU A 20 4.92 -1.68 -2.23
C LEU A 20 4.18 -2.51 -1.21
N ASN A 21 4.82 -3.55 -0.71
CA ASN A 21 4.22 -4.43 0.27
C ASN A 21 4.49 -3.92 1.68
N VAL A 22 3.49 -4.04 2.55
CA VAL A 22 3.58 -3.62 3.94
C VAL A 22 2.98 -4.68 4.86
N LYS A 23 3.51 -4.75 6.08
CA LYS A 23 2.89 -5.41 7.20
C LYS A 23 2.14 -4.40 8.06
N PHE A 24 1.02 -4.77 8.67
CA PHE A 24 0.34 -3.88 9.61
C PHE A 24 1.02 -3.94 10.98
N ALA A 25 1.02 -2.82 11.69
CA ALA A 25 1.49 -2.75 13.06
C ALA A 25 0.55 -3.55 14.01
N GLU A 26 1.04 -3.89 15.20
CA GLU A 26 0.22 -4.60 16.19
C GLU A 26 -1.03 -3.79 16.56
N GLY A 27 -2.18 -4.46 16.61
CA GLY A 27 -3.48 -3.83 16.89
C GLY A 27 -4.15 -3.19 15.67
N VAL A 28 -3.50 -3.15 14.51
CA VAL A 28 -4.08 -2.69 13.25
C VAL A 28 -4.60 -3.88 12.44
N ASP A 29 -5.87 -3.84 12.08
CA ASP A 29 -6.61 -4.91 11.41
C ASP A 29 -7.51 -4.30 10.32
N PHE A 30 -7.47 -4.88 9.12
CA PHE A 30 -8.35 -4.53 8.01
C PHE A 30 -9.05 -5.78 7.41
N LYS A 31 -9.28 -6.83 8.21
CA LYS A 31 -9.87 -8.10 7.78
C LYS A 31 -11.25 -7.94 7.16
N ASP A 32 -12.06 -7.02 7.69
CA ASP A 32 -13.39 -6.68 7.14
C ASP A 32 -13.33 -5.99 5.76
N LYS A 33 -12.11 -5.76 5.24
CA LYS A 33 -11.82 -5.09 3.97
C LYS A 33 -10.97 -5.95 3.03
N GLU A 34 -10.79 -7.23 3.34
CA GLU A 34 -10.07 -8.16 2.47
C GLU A 34 -10.67 -8.19 1.05
N GLY A 35 -9.78 -8.15 0.05
CA GLY A 35 -10.16 -8.08 -1.36
C GLY A 35 -10.58 -6.68 -1.84
N GLU A 36 -10.59 -5.67 -0.95
CA GLU A 36 -10.96 -4.30 -1.30
C GLU A 36 -9.75 -3.37 -1.48
N ILE A 37 -9.98 -2.27 -2.20
CA ILE A 37 -9.08 -1.12 -2.23
C ILE A 37 -9.65 -0.07 -1.28
N ILE A 38 -8.97 0.18 -0.17
CA ILE A 38 -9.39 1.14 0.85
C ILE A 38 -8.57 2.43 0.76
N GLN A 39 -9.10 3.52 1.32
CA GLN A 39 -8.36 4.77 1.48
C GLN A 39 -7.78 4.82 2.90
N VAL A 40 -6.46 4.86 3.01
CA VAL A 40 -5.77 5.03 4.29
C VAL A 40 -5.20 6.43 4.38
N TYR A 41 -5.43 7.11 5.50
CA TYR A 41 -4.85 8.41 5.76
C TYR A 41 -3.39 8.27 6.23
N LEU A 42 -2.46 8.95 5.56
CA LEU A 42 -1.06 9.02 5.99
C LEU A 42 -0.80 10.35 6.69
N SER A 43 -0.49 10.31 7.98
CA SER A 43 -0.22 11.50 8.81
C SER A 43 1.02 12.25 8.34
N SER A 44 2.06 11.53 7.92
CA SER A 44 3.32 12.05 7.37
C SER A 44 3.14 12.89 6.10
N ARG A 45 2.00 12.75 5.41
CA ARG A 45 1.67 13.47 4.18
C ARG A 45 0.43 14.35 4.33
N GLY A 46 -0.41 14.11 5.34
CA GLY A 46 -1.66 14.81 5.56
C GLY A 46 -2.73 14.47 4.52
N THR A 47 -2.71 13.27 3.93
CA THR A 47 -3.67 12.90 2.87
C THR A 47 -3.96 11.40 2.82
N SER A 48 -5.10 11.05 2.23
CA SER A 48 -5.50 9.66 2.02
C SER A 48 -5.00 9.11 0.70
N VAL A 49 -4.63 7.83 0.72
CA VAL A 49 -4.06 7.11 -0.41
C VAL A 49 -4.71 5.72 -0.55
N PRO A 50 -4.84 5.19 -1.78
CA PRO A 50 -5.36 3.85 -2.00
C PRO A 50 -4.38 2.76 -1.53
N MET A 51 -4.87 1.83 -0.72
CA MET A 51 -4.19 0.60 -0.33
C MET A 51 -5.07 -0.59 -0.71
N VAL A 52 -4.49 -1.65 -1.25
CA VAL A 52 -5.20 -2.91 -1.48
C VAL A 52 -4.99 -3.81 -0.26
N VAL A 53 -6.07 -4.37 0.24
CA VAL A 53 -6.03 -5.37 1.32
C VAL A 53 -6.13 -6.75 0.68
N PRO A 54 -5.03 -7.53 0.62
CA PRO A 54 -5.07 -8.89 0.09
C PRO A 54 -5.99 -9.79 0.93
N THR A 55 -6.64 -10.75 0.27
CA THR A 55 -7.43 -11.80 0.96
C THR A 55 -6.53 -12.73 1.76
N ALA A 56 -7.07 -13.33 2.83
CA ALA A 56 -6.34 -14.25 3.71
C ALA A 56 -5.62 -15.38 2.97
N ASP A 57 -6.22 -15.89 1.89
CA ASP A 57 -5.67 -17.01 1.10
C ASP A 57 -4.66 -16.58 0.01
N SER A 58 -4.36 -15.29 -0.11
CA SER A 58 -3.45 -14.78 -1.13
C SER A 58 -1.98 -15.10 -0.84
N GLU A 59 -1.16 -15.16 -1.90
CA GLU A 59 0.28 -15.35 -1.76
C GLU A 59 0.94 -14.23 -0.93
N ALA A 60 0.44 -12.99 -1.01
CA ALA A 60 0.93 -11.88 -0.21
C ALA A 60 0.81 -12.16 1.30
N LYS A 61 -0.35 -12.67 1.74
CA LYS A 61 -0.56 -13.06 3.14
C LYS A 61 0.32 -14.23 3.57
N LYS A 62 0.55 -15.21 2.68
CA LYS A 62 1.48 -16.32 2.94
C LYS A 62 2.93 -15.85 3.10
N HIS A 63 3.31 -14.75 2.45
CA HIS A 63 4.60 -14.08 2.62
C HIS A 63 4.63 -13.06 3.76
N GLY A 64 3.58 -13.00 4.60
CA GLY A 64 3.52 -12.14 5.78
C GLY A 64 3.23 -10.66 5.47
N GLN A 65 2.67 -10.38 4.30
CA GLN A 65 2.30 -9.04 3.85
C GLN A 65 0.80 -8.83 4.04
N ASP A 66 0.44 -7.73 4.70
CA ASP A 66 -0.94 -7.45 5.09
C ASP A 66 -1.62 -6.43 4.18
N GLY A 67 -0.84 -5.65 3.43
CA GLY A 67 -1.34 -4.65 2.49
C GLY A 67 -0.35 -4.34 1.37
N LEU A 68 -0.85 -3.75 0.30
CA LEU A 68 -0.03 -3.32 -0.83
C LEU A 68 -0.45 -1.97 -1.40
N PHE A 69 0.53 -1.15 -1.76
CA PHE A 69 0.35 0.15 -2.40
C PHE A 69 0.90 0.12 -3.82
N THR A 70 0.07 0.47 -4.80
CA THR A 70 0.48 0.46 -6.21
C THR A 70 1.04 1.82 -6.62
N VAL A 71 2.21 1.87 -7.27
CA VAL A 71 2.83 3.10 -7.79
C VAL A 71 3.18 2.98 -9.27
N CYS A 72 3.25 4.13 -9.96
CA CYS A 72 3.48 4.19 -11.41
C CYS A 72 4.94 4.15 -11.84
N ASP A 73 5.88 4.43 -10.92
CA ASP A 73 7.32 4.47 -11.18
C ASP A 73 8.12 4.38 -9.88
N ASP A 74 9.43 4.12 -10.00
CA ASP A 74 10.35 3.99 -8.87
C ASP A 74 10.45 5.27 -8.03
N LYS A 75 10.30 6.45 -8.63
CA LYS A 75 10.36 7.73 -7.91
C LYS A 75 9.18 7.86 -6.96
N CYS A 76 7.98 7.48 -7.42
CA CYS A 76 6.78 7.41 -6.61
C CYS A 76 6.93 6.32 -5.54
N GLY A 77 7.51 5.16 -5.90
CA GLY A 77 7.80 4.08 -4.96
C GLY A 77 8.69 4.54 -3.80
N GLN A 78 9.83 5.15 -4.08
CA GLN A 78 10.74 5.60 -3.01
C GLN A 78 10.14 6.69 -2.14
N LYS A 79 9.40 7.64 -2.72
CA LYS A 79 8.68 8.66 -1.92
C LYS A 79 7.61 8.04 -1.03
N MET A 80 6.87 7.06 -1.57
CA MET A 80 5.84 6.34 -0.83
C MET A 80 6.47 5.53 0.31
N LYS A 81 7.55 4.78 0.04
CA LYS A 81 8.31 4.05 1.07
C LYS A 81 8.76 4.97 2.20
N ASN A 82 9.37 6.11 1.86
CA ASN A 82 9.82 7.09 2.86
C ASN A 82 8.66 7.68 3.70
N ALA A 83 7.47 7.83 3.12
CA ALA A 83 6.30 8.28 3.86
C ALA A 83 5.78 7.17 4.80
N LEU A 84 5.61 5.96 4.28
CA LEU A 84 5.16 4.80 5.05
C LEU A 84 6.12 4.48 6.20
N SER A 85 7.43 4.65 6.03
CA SER A 85 8.41 4.44 7.11
C SER A 85 8.26 5.42 8.28
N LYS A 86 7.46 6.48 8.13
CA LYS A 86 7.12 7.42 9.21
C LYS A 86 5.78 7.07 9.88
N GLU A 87 4.99 6.17 9.30
CA GLU A 87 3.71 5.70 9.85
C GLU A 87 3.92 4.42 10.68
N ILE A 88 4.89 4.43 11.59
CA ILE A 88 5.33 3.23 12.33
C ILE A 88 4.22 2.59 13.18
N ASP A 89 3.23 3.39 13.59
CA ASP A 89 2.07 2.95 14.36
C ASP A 89 1.01 2.25 13.48
N THR A 90 1.16 2.31 12.16
CA THR A 90 0.22 1.71 11.19
C THR A 90 0.89 0.65 10.32
N PHE A 91 2.11 0.91 9.85
CA PHE A 91 2.82 0.04 8.91
C PHE A 91 4.21 -0.33 9.41
N GLN A 92 4.58 -1.58 9.16
CA GLN A 92 5.89 -2.16 9.46
C GLN A 92 6.39 -2.94 8.24
N ASN A 93 7.70 -3.23 8.19
CA ASN A 93 8.34 -4.05 7.14
C ASN A 93 7.90 -3.67 5.71
N ILE A 94 8.42 -2.54 5.22
CA ILE A 94 8.03 -1.95 3.93
C ILE A 94 9.02 -2.36 2.84
N ASP A 95 8.56 -3.18 1.91
CA ASP A 95 9.37 -3.75 0.83
C ASP A 95 8.83 -3.35 -0.56
N ILE A 96 9.75 -3.19 -1.52
CA ILE A 96 9.49 -2.91 -2.95
C ILE A 96 9.87 -4.14 -3.75
#